data_AF-A0A8J5ICQ1-F1
#
_entry.id   AF-A0A8J5ICQ1-F1
#
_cell.length_a   1.000
_cell.length_b   1.000
_cell.length_c   1.000
_cell.angle_alpha   90.00
_cell.angle_beta   90.00
_cell.angle_gamma   90.00
#
_symmetry.space_group_name_H-M   'P 1'
#
loop_
_entity.id
_entity.type
_entity.pdbx_description
1 polymer ?
#
loop_
_entity_poly.entity_id
_entity_poly.type
_entity_poly.pdbx_seq_one_letter_code
_entity_poly.pdbx_strand_id
1 'polypeptide(L)' 'VSVSNSYIVNPGNAIVTVNKNWGDEATLSNIHVKTTNGNNDVKVCQWSQGGSSPSNLGDGPSGTLCQYSESDVHINE' A
#
# COMPACT_ATOMS: atom_id res chain seq x y z
N VAL A 1 3.20 6.11 -8.91
CA VAL A 1 3.49 4.68 -9.18
C VAL A 1 2.18 3.95 -9.45
N SER A 2 2.19 2.91 -10.30
CA SER A 2 0.99 2.11 -10.54
C SER A 2 1.33 0.63 -10.39
N VAL A 3 0.54 -0.10 -9.62
CA VAL A 3 0.67 -1.54 -9.41
C VAL A 3 -0.63 -2.20 -9.83
N SER A 4 -0.59 -3.21 -10.69
CA SER A 4 -1.80 -3.90 -11.09
C SER A 4 -1.56 -5.39 -11.31
N ASN A 5 -2.62 -6.20 -11.19
CA ASN A 5 -2.63 -7.63 -11.52
C ASN A 5 -1.45 -8.39 -10.89
N SER A 6 -1.20 -8.13 -9.62
CA SER A 6 0.01 -8.60 -8.92
C SER A 6 -0.36 -9.54 -7.78
N TYR A 7 0.43 -10.60 -7.62
CA TYR A 7 0.34 -11.53 -6.50
C TYR A 7 1.55 -11.35 -5.58
N ILE A 8 1.32 -10.88 -4.37
CA ILE A 8 2.35 -10.46 -3.43
C ILE A 8 2.37 -11.42 -2.25
N VAL A 9 3.54 -11.94 -1.91
CA VAL A 9 3.70 -12.91 -0.82
C VAL A 9 4.49 -12.28 0.31
N ASN A 10 3.94 -12.33 1.51
CA ASN A 10 4.57 -11.90 2.76
C ASN A 10 5.20 -10.49 2.68
N PRO A 11 4.42 -9.43 2.39
CA PRO A 11 4.94 -8.07 2.37
C PRO A 11 5.53 -7.69 3.74
N GLY A 12 6.72 -7.09 3.74
CA GLY A 12 7.47 -6.81 4.97
C GLY A 12 7.00 -5.55 5.72
N ASN A 13 6.82 -4.44 5.00
CA ASN A 13 6.34 -3.17 5.59
C ASN A 13 5.01 -2.75 4.96
N ALA A 14 5.04 -2.37 3.68
CA ALA A 14 3.87 -2.06 2.88
C ALA A 14 4.08 -2.50 1.43
N ILE A 15 3.01 -2.65 0.65
CA ILE A 15 3.12 -2.94 -0.80
C ILE A 15 3.71 -1.72 -1.52
N VAL A 16 3.18 -0.53 -1.20
CA VAL A 16 3.72 0.76 -1.66
C VAL A 16 3.86 1.71 -0.47
N THR A 17 4.87 2.59 -0.51
CA THR A 17 4.97 3.75 0.36
C THR A 17 5.11 5.01 -0.48
N VAL A 18 4.34 6.05 -0.18
CA VAL A 18 4.35 7.36 -0.86
C VAL A 18 4.67 8.49 0.12
N ASN A 19 5.44 9.49 -0.29
CA ASN A 19 5.69 10.67 0.53
C ASN A 19 4.67 11.77 0.24
N LYS A 20 3.80 12.02 1.22
CA LYS A 20 2.72 13.01 1.13
C LYS A 20 3.24 14.43 0.85
N ASN A 21 4.35 14.82 1.49
CA ASN A 21 4.94 16.15 1.35
C ASN A 21 5.70 16.37 0.03
N TRP A 22 5.93 15.31 -0.76
CA TRP A 22 6.55 15.41 -2.07
C TRP A 22 5.56 15.21 -3.22
N GLY A 23 4.27 14.98 -2.90
CA GLY A 23 3.24 14.76 -3.90
C GLY A 23 3.35 13.41 -4.59
N ASP A 24 3.96 12.42 -3.94
CA ASP A 24 3.98 11.06 -4.46
C ASP A 24 2.56 10.49 -4.47
N GLU A 25 2.22 9.81 -5.56
CA GLU A 25 0.92 9.17 -5.74
C GLU A 25 1.09 7.71 -6.14
N ALA A 26 0.16 6.86 -5.71
CA ALA A 26 0.09 5.46 -6.06
C ALA A 26 -1.31 5.09 -6.53
N THR A 27 -1.41 4.31 -7.60
CA THR A 27 -2.67 3.68 -8.05
C THR A 27 -2.52 2.18 -7.97
N LEU A 28 -3.48 1.48 -7.35
CA LEU A 28 -3.46 0.03 -7.22
C LEU A 28 -4.77 -0.57 -7.76
N SER A 29 -4.67 -1.68 -8.48
CA SER A 29 -5.84 -2.42 -8.99
C SER A 29 -5.58 -3.92 -9.08
N ASN A 30 -6.56 -4.74 -8.71
CA ASN A 30 -6.47 -6.19 -8.76
C ASN A 30 -5.17 -6.74 -8.11
N ILE A 31 -4.99 -6.44 -6.83
CA ILE A 31 -3.85 -6.85 -6.02
C ILE A 31 -4.26 -8.04 -5.16
N HIS A 32 -3.54 -9.15 -5.28
CA HIS A 32 -3.69 -10.29 -4.38
C HIS A 32 -2.52 -10.37 -3.43
N VAL A 33 -2.80 -10.59 -2.16
CA VAL A 33 -1.80 -10.71 -1.10
C VAL A 33 -1.97 -12.04 -0.39
N LYS A 34 -0.87 -12.78 -0.25
CA LYS A 34 -0.80 -13.97 0.58
C LYS A 34 0.14 -13.78 1.74
N THR A 35 -0.34 -14.01 2.95
CA THR A 35 0.50 -14.10 4.15
C THR A 35 0.54 -15.54 4.64
N THR A 36 1.73 -16.09 4.85
CA THR A 36 1.90 -17.49 5.26
C THR A 36 1.45 -17.75 6.70
N ASN A 37 1.38 -16.70 7.52
CA ASN A 37 0.85 -16.76 8.89
C ASN A 37 -0.67 -16.47 8.96
N GLY A 38 -1.33 -16.22 7.83
CA GLY A 38 -2.76 -15.90 7.78
C GLY A 38 -3.12 -14.51 8.31
N ASN A 39 -2.14 -13.61 8.48
CA ASN A 39 -2.41 -12.24 8.89
C ASN A 39 -3.11 -11.44 7.78
N ASN A 40 -4.23 -10.80 8.11
CA ASN A 40 -4.95 -9.90 7.20
C ASN A 40 -4.59 -8.42 7.42
N ASP A 41 -3.85 -8.09 8.48
CA ASP A 41 -3.33 -6.75 8.73
C ASP A 41 -2.09 -6.50 7.86
N VAL A 42 -2.33 -6.05 6.62
CA VAL A 42 -1.30 -5.72 5.63
C VAL A 42 -1.45 -4.26 5.23
N LYS A 43 -0.36 -3.50 5.34
CA LYS A 43 -0.33 -2.12 4.82
C LYS A 43 -0.22 -2.16 3.30
N VAL A 44 -1.33 -1.90 2.62
CA VAL A 44 -1.35 -1.88 1.15
C VAL A 44 -0.61 -0.65 0.64
N CYS A 45 -1.03 0.54 1.02
CA CYS A 45 -0.38 1.78 0.62
C CYS A 45 -0.15 2.63 1.87
N GLN A 46 1.12 2.81 2.25
CA GLN A 46 1.51 3.64 3.38
C GLN A 46 1.84 5.05 2.89
N TRP A 47 1.35 6.09 3.57
CA TRP A 47 1.79 7.47 3.32
C TRP A 47 2.70 7.96 4.45
N SER A 48 3.79 8.62 4.05
CA SER A 48 4.85 9.10 4.94
C SER A 48 5.11 10.59 4.77
N GLN A 49 5.81 11.17 5.75
CA GLN A 49 6.55 12.41 5.60
C GLN A 49 7.97 12.04 5.15
N GLY A 50 8.35 12.41 3.93
CA GLY A 50 9.72 12.28 3.41
C GLY A 50 10.67 13.33 4.00
N GLY A 51 11.96 13.01 4.06
CA GLY A 51 13.01 13.89 4.57
C GLY A 51 14.21 13.11 5.11
N SER A 52 15.11 13.79 5.82
CA SER A 52 16.26 13.15 6.49
C SER A 52 15.88 12.25 7.65
N SER A 53 14.72 12.48 8.26
CA SER A 53 14.11 11.63 9.29
C SER A 53 12.66 11.33 8.89
N PRO A 54 12.43 10.35 8.01
CA PRO A 54 11.09 10.06 7.53
C PRO A 54 10.19 9.51 8.64
N SER A 55 8.89 9.78 8.56
CA SER A 55 7.92 9.27 9.52
C SER A 55 6.67 8.73 8.83
N ASN A 56 6.07 7.71 9.44
CA ASN A 56 4.80 7.16 8.97
C ASN A 56 3.65 8.05 9.44
N LEU A 57 2.74 8.36 8.53
CA LEU A 57 1.58 9.20 8.80
C LEU A 57 0.26 8.39 8.74
N GLY A 58 0.28 7.20 8.15
CA GLY A 58 -0.84 6.28 8.06
C GLY A 58 -0.74 5.34 6.85
N ASP A 59 -1.77 4.53 6.64
CA ASP A 59 -1.90 3.61 5.52
C ASP A 59 -3.36 3.34 5.15
N GLY A 60 -3.58 2.88 3.92
CA GLY A 60 -4.90 2.61 3.36
C GLY A 60 -5.17 3.33 2.02
N PRO A 61 -6.44 3.40 1.58
CA PRO A 61 -6.86 4.31 0.53
C PRO A 61 -6.78 5.76 1.02
N SER A 62 -6.31 6.68 0.17
CA SER A 62 -6.22 8.10 0.51
C SER A 62 -6.18 8.99 -0.72
N GLY A 63 -7.36 9.52 -1.09
CA GLY A 63 -7.50 10.54 -2.14
C GLY A 63 -6.59 10.30 -3.34
N THR A 64 -5.72 11.26 -3.64
CA THR A 64 -4.73 11.15 -4.72
C THR A 64 -3.44 10.43 -4.31
N LEU A 65 -3.12 10.33 -3.00
CA LEU A 65 -1.90 9.69 -2.51
C LEU A 65 -1.89 8.18 -2.74
N CYS A 66 -3.00 7.52 -2.42
CA CYS A 66 -3.19 6.08 -2.50
C CYS A 66 -4.56 5.78 -3.12
N GLN A 67 -4.59 5.66 -4.44
CA GLN A 67 -5.77 5.53 -5.28
C GLN A 67 -6.11 4.05 -5.50
N TYR A 68 -6.98 3.52 -4.65
CA TYR A 68 -7.59 2.20 -4.80
C TYR A 68 -8.81 2.08 -3.89
N SER A 69 -9.62 1.04 -4.09
CA SER A 69 -10.76 0.68 -3.26
C SER A 69 -10.52 -0.65 -2.54
N GLU A 70 -11.32 -0.98 -1.51
CA GLU A 70 -11.20 -2.28 -0.85
C GLU A 70 -11.36 -3.45 -1.84
N SER A 71 -12.20 -3.32 -2.87
CA SER A 71 -12.38 -4.34 -3.90
C SER A 71 -11.19 -4.51 -4.85
N ASP A 72 -10.21 -3.60 -4.83
CA ASP A 72 -8.97 -3.74 -5.61
C ASP A 72 -7.93 -4.62 -4.91
N VAL A 73 -8.16 -5.03 -3.66
CA VAL A 73 -7.19 -5.75 -2.84
C VAL A 73 -7.81 -6.97 -2.19
N HIS A 74 -7.19 -8.12 -2.42
CA HIS A 74 -7.62 -9.42 -1.93
C HIS A 74 -6.55 -9.99 -1.00
N ILE A 75 -6.81 -10.00 0.31
CA ILE A 75 -5.83 -10.49 1.30
C ILE A 75 -6.26 -11.88 1.78
N ASN A 76 -5.45 -12.89 1.47
CA ASN A 76 -5.67 -14.30 1.77
C ASN A 76 -6.95 -14.91 1.17
N GLU A 77 -7.53 -14.25 0.17
CA GLU A 77 -8.62 -14.74 -0.68
C GLU A 77 -8.11 -15.52 -1.89
#